data_AF-A0AAU1DG85-F1
#
_entry.id   AF-A0AAU1DG85-F1
#
_cell.length_a   1.000
_cell.length_b   1.000
_cell.length_c   1.000
_cell.angle_alpha   90.00
_cell.angle_beta   90.00
_cell.angle_gamma   90.00
#
_symmetry.space_group_name_H-M   'P 1'
#
loop_
_entity.id
_entity.type
_entity.pdbx_description
1 polymer ?
#
loop_
_entity_poly.entity_id
_entity_poly.type
_entity_poly.pdbx_seq_one_letter_code
_entity_poly.pdbx_strand_id
1 'polypeptide(L)'
;MRDEGLSGMVGKFYLGDNGRIANAVLVWAYGRFGVAGHQWFGLVSGAVMLGILWAVTVSALRRAGLTAPRGVPLLVASMVTAVFLFATPNTYKTFYWPAASVSHTMAPVLACAAAVPLLRARSRRGRRCALVAVFVAGLCIGTLSEETSVVVLVVLSAVLLLLAGQRRGHVRGWCLTGMAGTGIGTLVLYTSPGARIRRGRFGTDGVSFLAPDSLLGSLRGFGHILGTILTTWAYLGAVAAGVLLGLLIRGPGGRRVVLPVRRRRMACVAVLAFLLSGYLCTLVAYPVFRESVTTSTRIWNDYLLLYVAVLVGAGAVLGLALGQRTRHTGAVQAAGAAVCVAVCLSLAVPLWRLEADMRVRAVKWDHQDQWLRARAAAGDRVLPYKPVSVAGMVEPFRKHGRRVWPATCVADYYRLERITYSLRLP
;
A
#
# COMPACT_ATOMS: atom_id res chain seq x y z
N MET A 1 3.13 0.93 -24.54
CA MET A 1 3.78 -0.19 -23.80
C MET A 1 4.49 -1.15 -24.74
N ARG A 2 3.80 -1.66 -25.78
CA ARG A 2 4.38 -2.61 -26.73
C ARG A 2 5.47 -2.01 -27.63
N ASP A 3 5.36 -0.72 -27.98
CA ASP A 3 6.17 -0.18 -29.08
C ASP A 3 7.38 0.68 -28.65
N GLU A 4 7.36 1.26 -27.43
CA GLU A 4 8.40 2.21 -26.98
C GLU A 4 9.23 1.74 -25.78
N GLY A 5 9.05 0.49 -25.33
CA GLY A 5 9.82 -0.10 -24.24
C GLY A 5 9.69 0.62 -22.88
N LEU A 6 10.70 0.45 -22.02
CA LEU A 6 10.74 1.04 -20.68
C LEU A 6 10.96 2.56 -20.73
N SER A 7 11.86 3.03 -21.60
CA SER A 7 12.17 4.45 -21.77
C SER A 7 10.95 5.25 -22.21
N GLY A 8 10.17 4.75 -23.18
CA GLY A 8 8.91 5.36 -23.58
C GLY A 8 7.86 5.38 -22.47
N MET A 9 7.78 4.30 -21.67
CA MET A 9 6.88 4.26 -20.52
C MET A 9 7.23 5.33 -19.46
N VAL A 10 8.52 5.45 -19.14
CA VAL A 10 9.03 6.48 -18.22
C VAL A 10 8.81 7.88 -18.81
N GLY A 11 9.14 8.07 -20.08
CA GLY A 11 8.93 9.33 -20.81
C GLY A 11 7.48 9.76 -20.78
N LYS A 12 6.53 8.85 -21.07
CA LYS A 12 5.09 9.12 -21.00
C LYS A 12 4.65 9.56 -19.60
N PHE A 13 5.08 8.84 -18.55
CA PHE A 13 4.71 9.21 -17.19
C PHE A 13 5.30 10.55 -16.77
N TYR A 14 6.57 10.78 -17.08
CA TYR A 14 7.28 12.00 -16.70
C TYR A 14 6.82 13.24 -17.47
N LEU A 15 6.64 13.12 -18.78
CA LEU A 15 6.32 14.25 -19.67
C LEU A 15 4.81 14.48 -19.82
N GLY A 16 3.99 13.42 -19.87
CA GLY A 16 2.60 13.51 -20.32
C GLY A 16 1.54 13.20 -19.27
N ASP A 17 1.82 12.32 -18.29
CA ASP A 17 0.77 11.82 -17.39
C ASP A 17 0.78 12.41 -15.98
N ASN A 18 1.81 12.14 -15.16
CA ASN A 18 1.73 12.46 -13.72
C ASN A 18 3.07 12.59 -12.97
N GLY A 19 4.22 12.38 -13.62
CA GLY A 19 5.54 12.48 -13.00
C GLY A 19 6.02 11.24 -12.25
N ARG A 20 5.21 10.17 -12.16
CA ARG A 20 5.51 9.01 -11.30
C ARG A 20 6.47 8.01 -11.96
N ILE A 21 7.76 8.36 -12.01
CA ILE A 21 8.81 7.58 -12.69
C ILE A 21 8.88 6.14 -12.18
N ALA A 22 8.99 5.93 -10.86
CA ALA A 22 9.07 4.57 -10.29
C ALA A 22 7.80 3.75 -10.58
N ASN A 23 6.65 4.42 -10.66
CA ASN A 23 5.39 3.79 -11.03
C ASN A 23 5.44 3.27 -12.48
N ALA A 24 5.93 4.07 -13.43
CA ALA A 24 6.13 3.64 -14.81
C ALA A 24 7.01 2.39 -14.91
N VAL A 25 8.08 2.28 -14.12
CA VAL A 25 8.94 1.09 -14.09
C VAL A 25 8.16 -0.15 -13.63
N LEU A 26 7.42 -0.04 -12.53
CA LEU A 26 6.61 -1.17 -12.01
C LEU A 26 5.46 -1.53 -12.95
N VAL A 27 4.84 -0.54 -13.58
CA VAL A 27 3.79 -0.71 -14.59
C VAL A 27 4.32 -1.41 -15.84
N TRP A 28 5.52 -1.03 -16.30
CA TRP A 28 6.20 -1.74 -17.39
C TRP A 28 6.56 -3.18 -17.00
N ALA A 29 7.04 -3.41 -15.78
CA ALA A 29 7.51 -4.72 -15.32
C ALA A 29 6.44 -5.81 -15.40
N TYR A 30 5.18 -5.52 -15.03
CA TYR A 30 4.07 -6.45 -15.24
C TYR A 30 3.46 -6.30 -16.65
N GLY A 31 3.35 -5.07 -17.16
CA GLY A 31 2.65 -4.77 -18.40
C GLY A 31 3.32 -5.37 -19.65
N ARG A 32 4.64 -5.57 -19.64
CA ARG A 32 5.39 -6.18 -20.76
C ARG A 32 4.96 -7.61 -21.08
N PHE A 33 4.31 -8.30 -20.14
CA PHE A 33 3.79 -9.65 -20.32
C PHE A 33 2.30 -9.68 -20.74
N GLY A 34 1.70 -8.53 -21.05
CA GLY A 34 0.31 -8.44 -21.47
C GLY A 34 -0.66 -8.98 -20.41
N VAL A 35 -1.62 -9.81 -20.84
CA VAL A 35 -2.67 -10.38 -19.96
C VAL A 35 -2.06 -11.25 -18.87
N ALA A 36 -1.08 -12.09 -19.18
CA ALA A 36 -0.41 -12.95 -18.21
C ALA A 36 0.22 -12.12 -17.07
N GLY A 37 0.85 -10.99 -17.40
CA GLY A 37 1.41 -10.08 -16.40
C GLY A 37 0.38 -9.57 -15.39
N HIS A 38 -0.84 -9.28 -15.85
CA HIS A 38 -1.94 -8.84 -14.99
C HIS A 38 -2.51 -9.99 -14.15
N GLN A 39 -2.59 -11.21 -14.69
CA GLN A 39 -3.05 -12.41 -13.97
C GLN A 39 -2.10 -12.77 -12.81
N TRP A 40 -0.79 -12.73 -13.07
CA TRP A 40 0.22 -13.09 -12.06
C TRP A 40 0.53 -11.95 -11.08
N PHE A 41 0.16 -10.71 -11.39
CA PHE A 41 0.49 -9.53 -10.57
C PHE A 41 0.08 -9.69 -9.10
N GLY A 42 -1.16 -10.12 -8.83
CA GLY A 42 -1.66 -10.28 -7.47
C GLY A 42 -0.81 -11.29 -6.68
N LEU A 43 -0.58 -12.48 -7.25
CA LEU A 43 0.22 -13.51 -6.59
C LEU A 43 1.67 -13.06 -6.34
N VAL A 44 2.34 -12.54 -7.37
CA VAL A 44 3.74 -12.12 -7.27
C VAL A 44 3.90 -10.98 -6.29
N SER A 45 3.05 -9.95 -6.36
CA SER A 45 3.11 -8.81 -5.44
C SER A 45 2.81 -9.24 -4.00
N GLY A 46 1.82 -10.10 -3.77
CA GLY A 46 1.53 -10.66 -2.45
C GLY A 46 2.70 -11.45 -1.86
N ALA A 47 3.34 -12.31 -2.67
CA ALA A 47 4.53 -13.07 -2.25
C ALA A 47 5.72 -12.16 -1.91
N VAL A 48 5.96 -11.13 -2.74
CA VAL A 48 7.01 -10.12 -2.49
C VAL A 48 6.74 -9.35 -1.20
N MET A 49 5.49 -8.90 -0.98
CA MET A 49 5.12 -8.19 0.24
C MET A 49 5.31 -9.04 1.49
N LEU A 50 4.85 -10.30 1.45
CA LEU A 50 5.07 -11.26 2.54
C LEU A 50 6.56 -11.46 2.83
N GLY A 51 7.37 -11.66 1.78
CA GLY A 51 8.81 -11.85 1.91
C GLY A 51 9.51 -10.64 2.54
N ILE A 52 9.14 -9.42 2.13
CA ILE A 52 9.67 -8.19 2.71
C ILE A 52 9.26 -8.05 4.17
N LEU A 53 7.98 -8.20 4.50
CA LEU A 53 7.48 -8.05 5.87
C LEU A 53 8.11 -9.10 6.79
N TRP A 54 8.23 -10.35 6.33
CA TRP A 54 8.94 -11.40 7.05
C TRP A 54 10.42 -11.06 7.26
N ALA A 55 11.12 -10.59 6.24
CA ALA A 55 12.52 -10.17 6.34
C ALA A 55 12.70 -9.03 7.34
N VAL A 56 11.78 -8.05 7.36
CA VAL A 56 11.76 -6.94 8.33
C VAL A 56 11.53 -7.48 9.74
N THR A 57 10.52 -8.32 9.98
CA THR A 57 10.22 -8.90 11.29
C THR A 57 11.42 -9.69 11.84
N VAL A 58 12.00 -10.60 11.04
CA VAL A 58 13.18 -11.38 11.44
C VAL A 58 14.38 -10.47 11.73
N SER A 59 14.62 -9.46 10.88
CA SER A 59 15.75 -8.54 11.07
C SER A 59 15.56 -7.67 12.31
N ALA A 60 14.34 -7.23 12.61
CA ALA A 60 14.00 -6.46 13.80
C ALA A 60 14.23 -7.28 15.08
N LEU A 61 13.75 -8.53 15.12
CA LEU A 61 13.97 -9.44 16.25
C LEU A 61 15.47 -9.69 16.47
N ARG A 62 16.21 -10.05 15.42
CA ARG A 62 17.66 -10.26 15.50
C ARG A 62 18.41 -9.01 15.94
N ARG A 63 17.99 -7.82 15.47
CA ARG A 63 18.61 -6.55 15.85
C ARG A 63 18.36 -6.21 17.31
N ALA A 64 17.21 -6.59 17.84
CA ALA A 64 16.85 -6.45 19.24
C ALA A 64 17.46 -7.53 20.15
N GLY A 65 18.19 -8.52 19.60
CA GLY A 65 18.72 -9.65 20.37
C GLY A 65 17.63 -10.60 20.87
N LEU A 66 16.48 -10.61 20.18
CA LEU A 66 15.32 -11.41 20.52
C LEU A 66 15.25 -12.65 19.62
N THR A 67 14.79 -13.76 20.21
CA THR A 67 14.53 -15.02 19.51
C THR A 67 13.06 -15.37 19.64
N ALA A 68 12.52 -16.07 18.65
CA ALA A 68 11.15 -16.59 18.65
C ALA A 68 11.14 -17.95 17.93
N PRO A 69 10.17 -18.83 18.20
CA PRO A 69 9.98 -20.04 17.41
C PRO A 69 9.90 -19.72 15.91
N ARG A 70 10.48 -20.57 15.05
CA ARG A 70 10.70 -20.28 13.62
C ARG A 70 9.42 -19.87 12.86
N GLY A 71 8.27 -20.42 13.23
CA GLY A 71 6.98 -20.09 12.61
C GLY A 71 6.39 -18.75 13.03
N VAL A 72 6.78 -18.17 14.16
CA VAL A 72 6.14 -16.95 14.70
C VAL A 72 6.42 -15.71 13.85
N PRO A 73 7.67 -15.42 13.41
CA PRO A 73 7.90 -14.29 12.50
C PRO A 73 7.14 -14.40 11.19
N LEU A 74 6.99 -15.62 10.65
CA LEU A 74 6.22 -15.87 9.44
C LEU A 74 4.73 -15.68 9.70
N LEU A 75 4.19 -16.21 10.81
CA LEU A 75 2.79 -15.98 11.22
C LEU A 75 2.46 -14.50 11.31
N VAL A 76 3.32 -13.70 11.97
CA VAL A 76 3.13 -12.25 12.09
C VAL A 76 3.14 -11.60 10.71
N ALA A 77 4.13 -11.90 9.87
CA ALA A 77 4.22 -11.34 8.53
C ALA A 77 3.01 -11.74 7.66
N SER A 78 2.58 -13.00 7.72
CA SER A 78 1.41 -13.51 7.00
C SER A 78 0.13 -12.84 7.46
N MET A 79 -0.08 -12.67 8.76
CA MET A 79 -1.27 -12.01 9.30
C MET A 79 -1.30 -10.52 8.97
N VAL A 80 -0.16 -9.83 9.08
CA VAL A 80 -0.03 -8.44 8.62
C VAL A 80 -0.36 -8.32 7.15
N THR A 81 0.19 -9.20 6.32
CA THR A 81 -0.05 -9.22 4.86
C THR A 81 -1.53 -9.48 4.56
N ALA A 82 -2.13 -10.50 5.15
CA ALA A 82 -3.52 -10.86 4.93
C ALA A 82 -4.49 -9.74 5.32
N VAL A 83 -4.32 -9.17 6.52
CA VAL A 83 -5.18 -8.08 6.99
C VAL A 83 -4.95 -6.81 6.16
N PHE A 84 -3.70 -6.45 5.87
CA PHE A 84 -3.39 -5.27 5.05
C PHE A 84 -3.98 -5.36 3.63
N LEU A 85 -3.94 -6.53 3.01
CA LEU A 85 -4.47 -6.73 1.66
C LEU A 85 -5.99 -6.88 1.62
N PHE A 86 -6.57 -7.63 2.56
CA PHE A 86 -7.93 -8.15 2.43
C PHE A 86 -8.93 -7.55 3.41
N ALA A 87 -8.51 -6.87 4.49
CA ALA A 87 -9.44 -6.18 5.38
C ALA A 87 -9.95 -4.85 4.82
N THR A 88 -9.50 -4.47 3.62
CA THR A 88 -9.92 -3.23 2.97
C THR A 88 -11.34 -3.33 2.40
N PRO A 89 -12.16 -2.26 2.47
CA PRO A 89 -13.55 -2.34 1.98
C PRO A 89 -13.70 -2.61 0.48
N ASN A 90 -12.62 -2.47 -0.30
CA ASN A 90 -12.61 -2.78 -1.72
C ASN A 90 -11.28 -3.43 -2.13
N THR A 91 -11.16 -4.71 -1.78
CA THR A 91 -9.98 -5.55 -2.05
C THR A 91 -9.57 -5.57 -3.52
N TYR A 92 -10.55 -5.54 -4.44
CA TYR A 92 -10.24 -5.50 -5.87
C TYR A 92 -9.44 -4.23 -6.24
N LYS A 93 -9.92 -3.05 -5.82
CA LYS A 93 -9.27 -1.78 -6.15
C LYS A 93 -7.94 -1.58 -5.43
N THR A 94 -7.79 -2.14 -4.24
CA THR A 94 -6.59 -1.96 -3.42
C THR A 94 -5.49 -2.94 -3.82
N PHE A 95 -5.82 -4.18 -4.18
CA PHE A 95 -4.83 -5.22 -4.42
C PHE A 95 -4.82 -5.78 -5.85
N TYR A 96 -5.98 -6.19 -6.38
CA TYR A 96 -6.05 -6.84 -7.69
C TYR A 96 -6.00 -5.87 -8.88
N TRP A 97 -6.22 -4.59 -8.66
CA TRP A 97 -6.03 -3.56 -9.69
C TRP A 97 -4.57 -3.04 -9.67
N PRO A 98 -3.72 -3.42 -10.65
CA PRO A 98 -2.28 -3.22 -10.53
C PRO A 98 -1.88 -1.74 -10.42
N ALA A 99 -2.55 -0.85 -11.15
CA ALA A 99 -2.25 0.58 -11.11
C ALA A 99 -2.41 1.19 -9.71
N ALA A 100 -3.44 0.80 -8.97
CA ALA A 100 -3.64 1.25 -7.61
C ALA A 100 -2.71 0.51 -6.63
N SER A 101 -2.57 -0.82 -6.78
CA SER A 101 -1.72 -1.63 -5.90
C SER A 101 -0.26 -1.20 -5.94
N VAL A 102 0.31 -0.97 -7.12
CA VAL A 102 1.68 -0.44 -7.28
C VAL A 102 1.86 0.90 -6.55
N SER A 103 0.87 1.80 -6.70
CA SER A 103 0.96 3.17 -6.18
C SER A 103 0.79 3.24 -4.67
N HIS A 104 -0.15 2.46 -4.11
CA HIS A 104 -0.63 2.70 -2.74
C HIS A 104 -0.52 1.48 -1.81
N THR A 105 -0.37 0.27 -2.36
CA THR A 105 -0.30 -0.98 -1.57
C THR A 105 1.12 -1.54 -1.50
N MET A 106 1.82 -1.61 -2.64
CA MET A 106 3.23 -2.00 -2.72
C MET A 106 4.14 -0.92 -2.15
N ALA A 107 3.85 0.36 -2.42
CA ALA A 107 4.68 1.48 -2.01
C ALA A 107 5.06 1.46 -0.51
N PRO A 108 4.11 1.39 0.45
CA PRO A 108 4.47 1.36 1.87
C PRO A 108 5.27 0.10 2.26
N VAL A 109 5.02 -1.05 1.62
CA VAL A 109 5.78 -2.28 1.89
C VAL A 109 7.21 -2.20 1.33
N LEU A 110 7.38 -1.64 0.13
CA LEU A 110 8.70 -1.38 -0.47
C LEU A 110 9.50 -0.39 0.38
N ALA A 111 8.85 0.61 0.98
CA ALA A 111 9.51 1.50 1.95
C ALA A 111 10.05 0.73 3.17
N CYS A 112 9.32 -0.29 3.66
CA CYS A 112 9.81 -1.15 4.75
C CYS A 112 11.06 -1.95 4.35
N ALA A 113 11.23 -2.31 3.07
CA ALA A 113 12.41 -3.05 2.61
C ALA A 113 13.71 -2.28 2.88
N ALA A 114 13.68 -0.95 2.84
CA ALA A 114 14.84 -0.09 3.13
C ALA A 114 15.34 -0.22 4.58
N ALA A 115 14.50 -0.68 5.51
CA ALA A 115 14.90 -0.93 6.89
C ALA A 115 15.75 -2.19 7.04
N VAL A 116 15.67 -3.16 6.12
CA VAL A 116 16.39 -4.44 6.24
C VAL A 116 17.91 -4.26 6.26
N PRO A 117 18.55 -3.50 5.33
CA PRO A 117 19.98 -3.21 5.40
C PRO A 117 20.39 -2.52 6.71
N LEU A 118 19.61 -1.56 7.21
CA LEU A 118 19.88 -0.88 8.49
C LEU A 118 19.89 -1.87 9.66
N LEU A 119 18.89 -2.76 9.72
CA LEU A 119 18.73 -3.73 10.79
C LEU A 119 19.81 -4.83 10.74
N ARG A 120 20.37 -5.12 9.55
CA ARG A 120 21.42 -6.15 9.37
C ARG A 120 22.85 -5.60 9.36
N ALA A 121 23.05 -4.30 9.19
CA ALA A 121 24.38 -3.71 9.11
C ALA A 121 25.20 -3.90 10.40
N ARG A 122 26.28 -4.67 10.32
CA ARG A 122 27.26 -4.86 11.42
C ARG A 122 28.61 -4.20 11.14
N SER A 123 29.01 -4.06 9.88
CA SER A 123 30.28 -3.48 9.45
C SER A 123 30.14 -2.04 8.93
N ARG A 124 31.27 -1.31 8.80
CA ARG A 124 31.29 0.05 8.21
C ARG A 124 30.76 0.06 6.76
N ARG A 125 31.13 -0.94 5.95
CA ARG A 125 30.63 -1.10 4.57
C ARG A 125 29.12 -1.33 4.56
N GLY A 126 28.61 -2.22 5.42
CA GLY A 126 27.16 -2.46 5.53
C GLY A 126 26.37 -1.20 5.93
N ARG A 127 26.94 -0.35 6.79
CA ARG A 127 26.33 0.94 7.14
C ARG A 127 26.24 1.90 5.94
N ARG A 128 27.27 1.96 5.09
CA ARG A 128 27.24 2.75 3.84
C ARG A 128 26.20 2.21 2.88
N CYS A 129 26.16 0.89 2.68
CA CYS A 129 25.12 0.24 1.87
C CYS A 129 23.71 0.56 2.38
N ALA A 130 23.50 0.61 3.70
CA ALA A 130 22.20 0.98 4.27
C ALA A 130 21.81 2.44 3.98
N LEU A 131 22.78 3.38 3.98
CA LEU A 131 22.55 4.78 3.61
C LEU A 131 22.20 4.92 2.11
N VAL A 132 22.95 4.24 1.24
CA VAL A 132 22.66 4.24 -0.20
C VAL A 132 21.29 3.62 -0.46
N ALA A 133 20.99 2.48 0.17
CA ALA A 133 19.72 1.80 0.00
C ALA A 133 18.52 2.66 0.41
N VAL A 134 18.59 3.37 1.56
CA VAL A 134 17.48 4.24 1.98
C VAL A 134 17.38 5.50 1.14
N PHE A 135 18.49 6.04 0.64
CA PHE A 135 18.45 7.17 -0.28
C PHE A 135 17.73 6.79 -1.57
N VAL A 136 18.14 5.68 -2.20
CA VAL A 136 17.54 5.19 -3.46
C VAL A 136 16.08 4.79 -3.23
N ALA A 137 15.78 4.08 -2.14
CA ALA A 137 14.41 3.74 -1.81
C ALA A 137 13.56 5.00 -1.61
N GLY A 138 14.06 6.00 -0.88
CA GLY A 138 13.38 7.29 -0.70
C GLY A 138 13.10 7.97 -2.04
N LEU A 139 14.10 8.05 -2.94
CA LEU A 139 13.94 8.62 -4.28
C LEU A 139 12.85 7.89 -5.09
N CYS A 140 12.86 6.57 -5.07
CA CYS A 140 11.85 5.75 -5.73
C CYS A 140 10.45 5.96 -5.12
N ILE A 141 10.32 5.97 -3.79
CA ILE A 141 9.04 6.21 -3.11
C ILE A 141 8.50 7.62 -3.40
N GLY A 142 9.37 8.63 -3.39
CA GLY A 142 9.06 10.01 -3.77
C GLY A 142 8.47 10.14 -5.17
N THR A 143 8.93 9.30 -6.10
CA THR A 143 8.42 9.24 -7.48
C THR A 143 7.35 8.17 -7.70
N LEU A 144 6.91 7.47 -6.65
CA LEU A 144 5.90 6.41 -6.73
C LEU A 144 4.53 6.88 -6.21
N SER A 145 4.51 7.47 -5.01
CA SER A 145 3.30 8.00 -4.36
C SER A 145 3.62 9.19 -3.45
N GLU A 146 2.83 10.25 -3.61
CA GLU A 146 2.87 11.46 -2.79
C GLU A 146 2.46 11.12 -1.34
N GLU A 147 1.43 10.31 -1.17
CA GLU A 147 0.87 9.90 0.11
C GLU A 147 1.85 9.00 0.88
N THR A 148 2.40 7.95 0.27
CA THR A 148 3.43 7.12 0.91
C THR A 148 4.67 7.95 1.31
N SER A 149 5.03 8.95 0.50
CA SER A 149 6.14 9.86 0.83
C SER A 149 5.87 10.67 2.10
N VAL A 150 4.65 11.17 2.28
CA VAL A 150 4.22 11.81 3.53
C VAL A 150 4.36 10.85 4.70
N VAL A 151 3.89 9.61 4.58
CA VAL A 151 4.00 8.61 5.66
C VAL A 151 5.47 8.35 6.02
N VAL A 152 6.34 8.16 5.03
CA VAL A 152 7.78 7.96 5.25
C VAL A 152 8.40 9.15 5.99
N LEU A 153 8.12 10.39 5.56
CA LEU A 153 8.65 11.59 6.21
C LEU A 153 8.16 11.73 7.65
N VAL A 154 6.87 11.44 7.92
CA VAL A 154 6.30 11.47 9.28
C VAL A 154 6.95 10.40 10.16
N VAL A 155 7.10 9.17 9.67
CA VAL A 155 7.72 8.07 10.42
C VAL A 155 9.19 8.33 10.70
N LEU A 156 9.97 8.81 9.72
CA LEU A 156 11.38 9.15 9.93
C LEU A 156 11.54 10.31 10.92
N SER A 157 10.67 11.31 10.86
CA SER A 157 10.63 12.42 11.84
C SER A 157 10.30 11.90 13.25
N ALA A 158 9.31 11.02 13.38
CA ALA A 158 8.95 10.37 14.63
C ALA A 158 10.13 9.57 15.23
N VAL A 159 10.88 8.86 14.40
CA VAL A 159 12.11 8.16 14.83
C VAL A 159 13.17 9.15 15.29
N LEU A 160 13.41 10.25 14.56
CA LEU A 160 14.36 11.30 14.97
C LEU A 160 13.98 11.91 16.33
N LEU A 161 12.68 12.18 16.57
CA LEU A 161 12.16 12.68 17.84
C LEU A 161 12.38 11.69 19.01
N LEU A 162 12.23 10.38 18.75
CA LEU A 162 12.53 9.34 19.74
C LEU A 162 14.03 9.23 20.03
N LEU A 163 14.87 9.57 19.04
CA LEU A 163 16.32 9.57 19.14
C LEU A 163 16.91 10.88 19.66
N ALA A 164 16.10 11.93 19.85
CA ALA A 164 16.56 13.21 20.39
C ALA A 164 17.28 13.00 21.74
N GLY A 165 18.48 13.58 21.87
CA GLY A 165 19.35 13.39 23.04
C GLY A 165 20.09 12.04 23.15
N GLN A 166 19.88 11.08 22.23
CA GLN A 166 20.64 9.81 22.23
C GLN A 166 21.85 9.82 21.29
N ARG A 167 22.98 9.22 21.70
CA ARG A 167 24.17 9.01 20.85
C ARG A 167 23.95 7.88 19.83
N ARG A 168 23.02 8.05 18.87
CA ARG A 168 22.73 7.11 17.77
C ARG A 168 22.96 7.73 16.39
N GLY A 169 24.16 8.28 16.16
CA GLY A 169 24.51 9.02 14.95
C GLY A 169 24.22 8.29 13.64
N HIS A 170 24.47 6.96 13.59
CA HIS A 170 24.21 6.19 12.37
C HIS A 170 22.71 6.11 12.00
N VAL A 171 21.82 5.89 12.98
CA VAL A 171 20.38 5.81 12.71
C VAL A 171 19.82 7.19 12.34
N ARG A 172 20.31 8.25 13.00
CA ARG A 172 19.97 9.63 12.62
C ARG A 172 20.38 9.94 11.18
N GLY A 173 21.63 9.61 10.82
CA GLY A 173 22.11 9.76 9.45
C GLY A 173 21.25 8.98 8.46
N TRP A 174 20.88 7.74 8.78
CA TRP A 174 19.99 6.94 7.95
C TRP A 174 18.60 7.59 7.77
N CYS A 175 18.00 8.11 8.83
CA CYS A 175 16.72 8.83 8.73
C CYS A 175 16.84 10.08 7.86
N LEU A 176 17.86 10.92 8.10
CA LEU A 176 18.07 12.15 7.32
C LEU A 176 18.35 11.84 5.85
N THR A 177 19.14 10.82 5.55
CA THR A 177 19.40 10.36 4.18
C THR A 177 18.12 9.85 3.50
N GLY A 178 17.27 9.10 4.23
CA GLY A 178 15.97 8.67 3.71
C GLY A 178 15.01 9.83 3.46
N MET A 179 14.97 10.81 4.36
CA MET A 179 14.18 12.03 4.18
C MET A 179 14.67 12.84 2.97
N ALA A 180 15.99 12.97 2.80
CA ALA A 180 16.57 13.65 1.65
C ALA A 180 16.23 12.95 0.33
N GLY A 181 16.40 11.63 0.25
CA GLY A 181 16.02 10.85 -0.94
C GLY A 181 14.53 11.00 -1.27
N THR A 182 13.67 10.88 -0.25
CA THR A 182 12.21 11.05 -0.40
C THR A 182 11.86 12.46 -0.87
N GLY A 183 12.43 13.49 -0.25
CA GLY A 183 12.21 14.89 -0.63
C GLY A 183 12.64 15.19 -2.06
N ILE A 184 13.81 14.69 -2.49
CA ILE A 184 14.27 14.83 -3.88
C ILE A 184 13.33 14.12 -4.84
N GLY A 185 12.90 12.88 -4.53
CA GLY A 185 11.96 12.14 -5.37
C GLY A 185 10.62 12.84 -5.52
N THR A 186 10.06 13.36 -4.41
CA THR A 186 8.84 14.15 -4.42
C THR A 186 9.01 15.44 -5.20
N LEU A 187 10.16 16.11 -5.10
CA LEU A 187 10.46 17.31 -5.88
C LEU A 187 10.48 17.01 -7.38
N VAL A 188 11.15 15.93 -7.79
CA VAL A 188 11.16 15.46 -9.19
C VAL A 188 9.75 15.18 -9.70
N LEU A 189 8.95 14.45 -8.92
CA LEU A 189 7.55 14.20 -9.27
C LEU A 189 6.77 15.51 -9.42
N TYR A 190 6.83 16.38 -8.42
CA TYR A 190 5.99 17.59 -8.35
C TYR A 190 6.32 18.62 -9.44
N THR A 191 7.61 18.74 -9.77
CA THR A 191 8.13 19.68 -10.77
C THR A 191 8.04 19.17 -12.20
N SER A 192 7.82 17.85 -12.38
CA SER A 192 7.74 17.22 -13.70
C SER A 192 6.65 17.86 -14.59
N PRO A 193 6.85 17.88 -15.92
CA PRO A 193 5.84 18.36 -16.86
C PRO A 193 4.51 17.60 -16.74
N GLY A 194 4.57 16.28 -16.60
CA GLY A 194 3.37 15.43 -16.45
C GLY A 194 2.55 15.78 -15.21
N ALA A 195 3.19 16.09 -14.09
CA ALA A 195 2.47 16.52 -12.89
C ALA A 195 1.77 17.88 -13.08
N ARG A 196 2.38 18.82 -13.83
CA ARG A 196 1.73 20.09 -14.19
C ARG A 196 0.50 19.86 -15.07
N ILE A 197 0.64 19.07 -16.14
CA ILE A 197 -0.47 18.70 -17.03
C ILE A 197 -1.61 18.05 -16.24
N ARG A 198 -1.29 17.14 -15.31
CA ARG A 198 -2.29 16.50 -14.45
C ARG A 198 -3.05 17.50 -13.59
N ARG A 199 -2.35 18.42 -12.92
CA ARG A 199 -3.00 19.43 -12.07
C ARG A 199 -3.89 20.36 -12.88
N GLY A 200 -3.45 20.78 -14.06
CA GLY A 200 -4.29 21.54 -14.99
C GLY A 200 -5.54 20.78 -15.41
N ARG A 201 -5.42 19.48 -15.73
CA ARG A 201 -6.56 18.62 -16.09
C ARG A 201 -7.57 18.47 -14.94
N PHE A 202 -7.12 18.44 -13.69
CA PHE A 202 -7.99 18.35 -12.51
C PHE A 202 -8.39 19.72 -11.94
N GLY A 203 -7.96 20.83 -12.55
CA GLY A 203 -8.23 22.18 -12.05
C GLY A 203 -7.68 22.42 -10.64
N THR A 204 -6.59 21.74 -10.27
CA THR A 204 -5.98 21.89 -8.94
C THR A 204 -4.78 22.84 -8.96
N ASP A 205 -4.50 23.49 -10.09
CA ASP A 205 -3.54 24.58 -10.15
C ASP A 205 -4.05 25.77 -9.31
N GLY A 206 -3.28 26.17 -8.31
CA GLY A 206 -3.63 27.28 -7.41
C GLY A 206 -4.53 26.92 -6.22
N VAL A 207 -4.95 25.66 -6.07
CA VAL A 207 -5.72 25.24 -4.88
C VAL A 207 -4.81 25.17 -3.66
N SER A 208 -5.03 26.04 -2.69
CA SER A 208 -4.29 26.03 -1.43
C SER A 208 -4.73 24.83 -0.56
N PHE A 209 -3.80 23.92 -0.30
CA PHE A 209 -3.98 22.82 0.66
C PHE A 209 -4.29 23.31 2.09
N LEU A 210 -3.92 24.56 2.39
CA LEU A 210 -4.09 25.18 3.70
C LEU A 210 -5.36 26.02 3.79
N ALA A 211 -6.22 26.01 2.77
CA ALA A 211 -7.53 26.65 2.87
C ALA A 211 -8.35 26.03 4.02
N PRO A 212 -9.06 26.82 4.83
CA PRO A 212 -9.84 26.32 5.96
C PRO A 212 -10.80 25.18 5.58
N ASP A 213 -11.47 25.29 4.43
CA ASP A 213 -12.38 24.27 3.92
C ASP A 213 -11.67 22.95 3.58
N SER A 214 -10.44 23.03 3.06
CA SER A 214 -9.64 21.84 2.76
C SER A 214 -9.17 21.15 4.03
N LEU A 215 -8.75 21.92 5.05
CA LEU A 215 -8.35 21.37 6.35
C LEU A 215 -9.53 20.71 7.06
N LEU A 216 -10.67 21.40 7.14
CA LEU A 216 -11.88 20.89 7.81
C LEU A 216 -12.48 19.70 7.06
N GLY A 217 -12.56 19.79 5.73
CA GLY A 217 -13.04 18.71 4.87
C GLY A 217 -12.17 17.45 4.97
N SER A 218 -10.85 17.63 5.00
CA SER A 218 -9.90 16.54 5.22
C SER A 218 -10.01 15.96 6.62
N LEU A 219 -10.22 16.78 7.65
CA LEU A 219 -10.39 16.29 9.02
C LEU A 219 -11.66 15.44 9.15
N ARG A 220 -12.79 15.90 8.60
CA ARG A 220 -14.05 15.15 8.56
C ARG A 220 -13.90 13.85 7.77
N GLY A 221 -13.27 13.92 6.60
CA GLY A 221 -12.98 12.75 5.77
C GLY A 221 -12.13 11.73 6.52
N PHE A 222 -11.04 12.16 7.15
CA PHE A 222 -10.18 11.28 7.93
C PHE A 222 -10.89 10.71 9.16
N GLY A 223 -11.73 11.50 9.84
CA GLY A 223 -12.56 11.02 10.96
C GLY A 223 -13.50 9.88 10.54
N HIS A 224 -14.15 9.99 9.38
CA HIS A 224 -14.98 8.91 8.83
C HIS A 224 -14.17 7.66 8.48
N ILE A 225 -12.99 7.84 7.88
CA ILE A 225 -12.07 6.74 7.56
C ILE A 225 -11.62 6.04 8.84
N LEU A 226 -11.26 6.81 9.87
CA LEU A 226 -10.86 6.28 11.17
C LEU A 226 -12.01 5.48 11.81
N GLY A 227 -13.25 5.99 11.77
CA GLY A 227 -14.42 5.25 12.22
C GLY A 227 -14.58 3.90 11.51
N THR A 228 -14.40 3.87 10.19
CA THR A 228 -14.45 2.63 9.40
C THR A 228 -13.33 1.66 9.80
N ILE A 229 -12.09 2.13 9.91
CA ILE A 229 -10.94 1.31 10.25
C ILE A 229 -11.07 0.73 11.67
N LEU A 230 -11.43 1.56 12.66
CA LEU A 230 -11.53 1.14 14.06
C LEU A 230 -12.68 0.15 14.31
N THR A 231 -13.73 0.18 13.49
CA THR A 231 -14.85 -0.77 13.57
C THR A 231 -14.64 -2.02 12.73
N THR A 232 -13.57 -2.09 11.94
CA THR A 232 -13.24 -3.26 11.13
C THR A 232 -12.53 -4.32 12.00
N TRP A 233 -13.30 -5.30 12.46
CA TRP A 233 -12.83 -6.32 13.40
C TRP A 233 -11.69 -7.20 12.85
N ALA A 234 -11.53 -7.33 11.53
CA ALA A 234 -10.45 -8.11 10.93
C ALA A 234 -9.05 -7.64 11.38
N TYR A 235 -8.91 -6.37 11.77
CA TYR A 235 -7.67 -5.83 12.33
C TYR A 235 -7.28 -6.45 13.70
N LEU A 236 -8.21 -7.13 14.40
CA LEU A 236 -7.90 -7.92 15.59
C LEU A 236 -6.91 -9.05 15.29
N GLY A 237 -6.84 -9.53 14.04
CA GLY A 237 -5.85 -10.53 13.64
C GLY A 237 -4.42 -10.02 13.82
N ALA A 238 -4.17 -8.74 13.51
CA ALA A 238 -2.87 -8.09 13.72
C ALA A 238 -2.53 -7.99 15.21
N VAL A 239 -3.51 -7.62 16.05
CA VAL A 239 -3.34 -7.58 17.51
C VAL A 239 -3.03 -8.97 18.06
N ALA A 240 -3.79 -10.00 17.65
CA ALA A 240 -3.60 -11.38 18.09
C ALA A 240 -2.22 -11.94 17.69
N ALA A 241 -1.78 -11.72 16.45
CA ALA A 241 -0.45 -12.09 16.00
C ALA A 241 0.65 -11.37 16.82
N GLY A 242 0.43 -10.09 17.15
CA GLY A 242 1.26 -9.35 18.08
C GLY A 242 1.31 -9.99 19.47
N VAL A 243 0.17 -10.35 20.05
CA VAL A 243 0.08 -11.00 21.37
C VAL A 243 0.87 -12.32 21.38
N LEU A 244 0.68 -13.16 20.36
CA LEU A 244 1.43 -14.40 20.20
C LEU A 244 2.94 -14.15 20.09
N LEU A 245 3.35 -13.15 19.30
CA LEU A 245 4.74 -12.73 19.23
C LEU A 245 5.28 -12.33 20.62
N GLY A 246 4.58 -11.46 21.34
CA GLY A 246 4.97 -10.99 22.66
C GLY A 246 5.08 -12.10 23.72
N LEU A 247 4.21 -13.11 23.65
CA LEU A 247 4.24 -14.27 24.56
C LEU A 247 5.39 -15.24 24.25
N LEU A 248 5.75 -15.37 22.97
CA LEU A 248 6.68 -16.39 22.49
C LEU A 248 8.11 -15.89 22.29
N ILE A 249 8.34 -14.56 22.29
CA ILE A 249 9.69 -14.00 22.19
C ILE A 249 10.50 -14.23 23.47
N ARG A 250 11.79 -14.49 23.29
CA ARG A 250 12.78 -14.70 24.36
C ARG A 250 13.99 -13.79 24.15
N GLY A 251 14.52 -13.29 25.26
CA GLY A 251 15.74 -12.49 25.27
C GLY A 251 17.01 -13.35 25.25
N PRO A 252 18.20 -12.72 25.37
CA PRO A 252 19.47 -13.42 25.47
C PRO A 252 19.47 -14.44 26.61
N GLY A 253 20.00 -15.64 26.34
CA GLY A 253 20.01 -16.75 27.30
C GLY A 253 18.63 -17.35 27.60
N GLY A 254 17.65 -17.17 26.71
CA GLY A 254 16.31 -17.78 26.83
C GLY A 254 15.39 -17.11 27.87
N ARG A 255 15.86 -16.03 28.52
CA ARG A 255 15.12 -15.32 29.57
C ARG A 255 13.87 -14.62 29.01
N ARG A 256 12.83 -14.48 29.83
CA ARG A 256 11.64 -13.68 29.48
C ARG A 256 12.07 -12.22 29.27
N VAL A 257 11.53 -11.59 28.25
CA VAL A 257 11.82 -10.19 27.92
C VAL A 257 11.14 -9.28 28.93
N VAL A 258 11.88 -8.33 29.50
CA VAL A 258 11.31 -7.29 30.34
C VAL A 258 10.88 -6.12 29.46
N LEU A 259 9.68 -5.62 29.71
CA LEU A 259 9.12 -4.47 29.01
C LEU A 259 10.04 -3.24 29.14
N PRO A 260 10.36 -2.55 28.03
CA PRO A 260 11.23 -1.37 28.09
C PRO A 260 10.57 -0.23 28.88
N VAL A 261 11.37 0.48 29.69
CA VAL A 261 10.95 1.67 30.46
C VAL A 261 10.30 2.75 29.57
N ARG A 262 10.74 2.87 28.31
CA ARG A 262 10.27 3.89 27.36
C ARG A 262 9.05 3.47 26.50
N ARG A 263 8.37 2.37 26.83
CA ARG A 263 7.26 1.83 26.02
C ARG A 263 6.12 2.82 25.78
N ARG A 264 5.74 3.61 26.79
CA ARG A 264 4.64 4.58 26.70
C ARG A 264 4.96 5.65 25.66
N ARG A 265 6.16 6.23 25.73
CA ARG A 265 6.61 7.23 24.75
C ARG A 265 6.66 6.66 23.34
N MET A 266 7.16 5.43 23.16
CA MET A 266 7.19 4.79 21.84
C MET A 266 5.78 4.54 21.28
N ALA A 267 4.86 4.04 22.12
CA ALA A 267 3.47 3.81 21.72
C ALA A 267 2.77 5.13 21.36
N CYS A 268 2.90 6.18 22.17
CA CYS A 268 2.33 7.49 21.89
C CYS A 268 2.86 8.06 20.56
N VAL A 269 4.18 7.98 20.33
CA VAL A 269 4.78 8.47 19.08
C VAL A 269 4.31 7.65 17.88
N ALA A 270 4.17 6.33 18.01
CA ALA A 270 3.71 5.48 16.92
C ALA A 270 2.23 5.75 16.57
N VAL A 271 1.37 5.92 17.57
CA VAL A 271 -0.04 6.31 17.37
C VAL A 271 -0.14 7.71 16.76
N LEU A 272 0.63 8.67 17.26
CA LEU A 272 0.65 10.03 16.71
C LEU A 272 1.15 10.04 15.26
N ALA A 273 2.19 9.25 14.94
CA ALA A 273 2.69 9.11 13.58
C ALA A 273 1.62 8.54 12.64
N PHE A 274 0.84 7.55 13.08
CA PHE A 274 -0.29 7.02 12.32
C PHE A 274 -1.38 8.08 12.09
N LEU A 275 -1.83 8.76 13.15
CA LEU A 275 -2.88 9.78 13.07
C LEU A 275 -2.46 10.94 12.16
N LEU A 276 -1.23 11.44 12.33
CA LEU A 276 -0.68 12.51 11.52
C LEU A 276 -0.52 12.08 10.05
N SER A 277 -0.01 10.87 9.80
CA SER A 277 0.13 10.32 8.45
C SER A 277 -1.22 10.22 7.75
N GLY A 278 -2.23 9.66 8.43
CA GLY A 278 -3.57 9.50 7.87
C GLY A 278 -4.24 10.84 7.56
N TYR A 279 -4.15 11.80 8.48
CA TYR A 279 -4.67 13.15 8.25
C TYR A 279 -3.96 13.86 7.10
N LEU A 280 -2.62 13.86 7.07
CA LEU A 280 -1.86 14.53 6.01
C LEU A 280 -2.03 13.87 4.64
N CYS A 281 -2.13 12.54 4.56
CA CYS A 281 -2.46 11.85 3.30
C CYS A 281 -3.86 12.25 2.81
N THR A 282 -4.82 12.35 3.72
CA THR A 282 -6.18 12.83 3.40
C THR A 282 -6.13 14.26 2.89
N LEU A 283 -5.34 15.13 3.52
CA LEU A 283 -5.14 16.52 3.12
C LEU A 283 -4.54 16.66 1.72
N VAL A 284 -3.52 15.87 1.40
CA VAL A 284 -2.88 15.86 0.07
C VAL A 284 -3.85 15.36 -1.00
N ALA A 285 -4.69 14.37 -0.69
CA ALA A 285 -5.64 13.79 -1.63
C ALA A 285 -6.91 14.65 -1.83
N TYR A 286 -7.30 15.44 -0.82
CA TYR A 286 -8.58 16.14 -0.79
C TYR A 286 -8.84 17.09 -1.98
N PRO A 287 -7.89 17.88 -2.50
CA PRO A 287 -8.17 18.75 -3.64
C PRO A 287 -8.67 18.02 -4.89
N VAL A 288 -8.17 16.80 -5.11
CA VAL A 288 -8.53 15.98 -6.28
C VAL A 288 -9.79 15.16 -6.01
N PHE A 289 -9.91 14.58 -4.81
CA PHE A 289 -10.96 13.61 -4.50
C PHE A 289 -12.17 14.20 -3.77
N ARG A 290 -12.01 15.36 -3.12
CA ARG A 290 -13.01 16.02 -2.26
C ARG A 290 -13.62 15.01 -1.28
N GLU A 291 -14.94 15.01 -1.13
CA GLU A 291 -15.66 14.06 -0.30
C GLU A 291 -15.44 12.59 -0.70
N SER A 292 -15.03 12.30 -1.95
CA SER A 292 -14.74 10.93 -2.39
C SER A 292 -13.47 10.34 -1.78
N VAL A 293 -12.71 11.08 -0.97
CA VAL A 293 -11.59 10.53 -0.18
C VAL A 293 -12.06 9.41 0.76
N THR A 294 -13.29 9.48 1.26
CA THR A 294 -13.92 8.46 2.13
C THR A 294 -14.36 7.19 1.39
N THR A 295 -14.35 7.20 0.05
CA THR A 295 -14.72 6.02 -0.75
C THR A 295 -13.58 5.56 -1.65
N SER A 296 -12.50 6.34 -1.73
CA SER A 296 -11.30 6.04 -2.50
C SER A 296 -10.33 5.16 -1.73
N THR A 297 -10.78 4.01 -1.25
CA THR A 297 -10.05 3.10 -0.33
C THR A 297 -8.60 2.80 -0.69
N ARG A 298 -8.21 2.86 -1.98
CA ARG A 298 -6.82 2.72 -2.42
C ARG A 298 -5.86 3.68 -1.73
N ILE A 299 -6.23 4.94 -1.49
CA ILE A 299 -5.33 5.93 -0.87
C ILE A 299 -5.19 5.74 0.64
N TRP A 300 -6.02 4.89 1.25
CA TRP A 300 -5.89 4.57 2.67
C TRP A 300 -4.70 3.65 2.90
N ASN A 301 -4.38 2.80 1.91
CA ASN A 301 -3.32 1.81 2.02
C ASN A 301 -1.94 2.41 2.31
N ASP A 302 -1.69 3.65 1.88
CA ASP A 302 -0.45 4.38 2.13
C ASP A 302 -0.10 4.46 3.63
N TYR A 303 -1.11 4.62 4.50
CA TYR A 303 -0.93 4.69 5.96
C TYR A 303 -1.53 3.50 6.72
N LEU A 304 -2.33 2.64 6.09
CA LEU A 304 -2.88 1.45 6.74
C LEU A 304 -1.81 0.43 7.13
N LEU A 305 -0.71 0.31 6.38
CA LEU A 305 0.38 -0.58 6.80
C LEU A 305 0.99 -0.12 8.13
N LEU A 306 1.11 1.20 8.32
CA LEU A 306 1.58 1.79 9.59
C LEU A 306 0.58 1.49 10.73
N TYR A 307 -0.73 1.62 10.47
CA TYR A 307 -1.77 1.23 11.43
C TYR A 307 -1.64 -0.23 11.86
N VAL A 308 -1.54 -1.15 10.89
CA VAL A 308 -1.39 -2.59 11.16
C VAL A 308 -0.11 -2.86 11.96
N ALA A 309 1.01 -2.19 11.64
CA ALA A 309 2.24 -2.31 12.40
C ALA A 309 2.10 -1.79 13.86
N VAL A 310 1.37 -0.70 14.07
CA VAL A 310 1.03 -0.18 15.41
C VAL A 310 0.22 -1.22 16.20
N LEU A 311 -0.78 -1.84 15.57
CA LEU A 311 -1.59 -2.88 16.21
C LEU A 311 -0.79 -4.13 16.60
N VAL A 312 0.10 -4.61 15.71
CA VAL A 312 1.01 -5.72 16.03
C VAL A 312 1.92 -5.33 17.20
N GLY A 313 2.47 -4.12 17.18
CA GLY A 313 3.32 -3.61 18.26
C GLY A 313 2.57 -3.54 19.60
N ALA A 314 1.32 -3.04 19.59
CA ALA A 314 0.45 -3.00 20.75
C ALA A 314 0.14 -4.40 21.28
N GLY A 315 -0.19 -5.34 20.37
CA GLY A 315 -0.38 -6.74 20.68
C GLY A 315 0.86 -7.36 21.32
N ALA A 316 2.06 -7.11 20.78
CA ALA A 316 3.32 -7.62 21.34
C ALA A 316 3.60 -7.08 22.74
N VAL A 317 3.34 -5.80 22.99
CA VAL A 317 3.44 -5.21 24.34
C VAL A 317 2.43 -5.85 25.29
N LEU A 318 1.21 -6.11 24.84
CA LEU A 318 0.18 -6.79 25.62
C LEU A 318 0.57 -8.24 25.94
N GLY A 319 1.07 -8.98 24.95
CA GLY A 319 1.57 -10.35 25.13
C GLY A 319 2.70 -10.42 26.14
N LEU A 320 3.65 -9.48 26.07
CA LEU A 320 4.71 -9.37 27.07
C LEU A 320 4.17 -9.09 28.48
N ALA A 321 3.20 -8.20 28.62
CA ALA A 321 2.59 -7.88 29.92
C ALA A 321 1.83 -9.08 30.50
N LEU A 322 1.09 -9.82 29.67
CA LEU A 322 0.37 -11.03 30.08
C LEU A 322 1.34 -12.15 30.48
N GLY A 323 2.41 -12.35 29.70
CA GLY A 323 3.47 -13.31 30.01
C GLY A 323 4.28 -12.98 31.26
N GLN A 324 4.20 -11.76 31.81
CA GLN A 324 4.80 -11.43 33.11
C GLN A 324 3.85 -11.76 34.27
N ARG A 325 2.54 -11.69 34.06
CA ARG A 325 1.52 -11.91 35.10
C ARG A 325 1.20 -13.38 35.33
N THR A 326 1.38 -14.24 34.32
CA THR A 326 1.02 -15.66 34.42
C THR A 326 2.19 -16.59 34.09
N ARG A 327 2.26 -17.72 34.80
CA ARG A 327 3.20 -18.81 34.46
C ARG A 327 2.66 -19.66 33.31
N HIS A 328 1.34 -19.84 33.23
CA HIS A 328 0.64 -20.60 32.20
C HIS A 328 0.03 -19.66 31.14
N THR A 329 0.62 -19.63 29.95
CA THR A 329 0.16 -18.77 28.84
C THR A 329 -0.63 -19.54 27.78
N GLY A 330 -0.87 -20.84 27.98
CA GLY A 330 -1.49 -21.73 26.99
C GLY A 330 -2.87 -21.25 26.52
N ALA A 331 -3.75 -20.88 27.46
CA ALA A 331 -5.09 -20.38 27.12
C ALA A 331 -5.04 -19.09 26.28
N VAL A 332 -4.15 -18.15 26.61
CA VAL A 332 -3.98 -16.90 25.84
C VAL A 332 -3.41 -17.17 24.45
N GLN A 333 -2.49 -18.13 24.34
CA GLN A 333 -1.96 -18.57 23.04
C GLN A 333 -3.05 -19.23 22.18
N ALA A 334 -3.86 -20.11 22.75
CA ALA A 334 -4.98 -20.74 22.07
C ALA A 334 -6.01 -19.70 21.60
N ALA A 335 -6.37 -18.74 22.47
CA ALA A 335 -7.27 -17.65 22.11
C ALA A 335 -6.70 -16.77 21.00
N GLY A 336 -5.42 -16.40 21.07
CA GLY A 336 -4.75 -15.63 20.02
C GLY A 336 -4.74 -16.37 18.68
N ALA A 337 -4.45 -17.68 18.69
CA ALA A 337 -4.50 -18.52 17.49
C ALA A 337 -5.92 -18.63 16.93
N ALA A 338 -6.93 -18.82 17.78
CA ALA A 338 -8.33 -18.87 17.39
C ALA A 338 -8.79 -17.56 16.74
N VAL A 339 -8.40 -16.40 17.29
CA VAL A 339 -8.69 -15.09 16.68
C VAL A 339 -8.02 -14.97 15.31
N CYS A 340 -6.75 -15.38 15.17
CA CYS A 340 -6.08 -15.40 13.87
C CYS A 340 -6.84 -16.27 12.85
N VAL A 341 -7.27 -17.47 13.23
CA VAL A 341 -8.05 -18.36 12.36
C VAL A 341 -9.39 -17.75 12.00
N ALA A 342 -10.13 -17.22 12.98
CA ALA A 342 -11.43 -16.58 12.75
C ALA A 342 -11.34 -15.39 11.79
N VAL A 343 -10.30 -14.58 11.90
CA VAL A 343 -10.02 -13.48 10.96
C VAL A 343 -9.68 -14.01 9.57
N CYS A 344 -8.85 -15.05 9.44
CA CYS A 344 -8.58 -15.65 8.13
C CYS A 344 -9.86 -16.18 7.47
N LEU A 345 -10.72 -16.87 8.24
CA LEU A 345 -12.00 -17.38 7.74
C LEU A 345 -12.95 -16.25 7.32
N SER A 346 -13.00 -15.16 8.07
CA SER A 346 -13.87 -14.04 7.71
C SER A 346 -13.40 -13.26 6.50
N LEU A 347 -12.08 -13.18 6.28
CA LEU A 347 -11.50 -12.61 5.07
C LEU A 347 -11.70 -13.52 3.85
N ALA A 348 -11.82 -14.84 4.04
CA ALA A 348 -12.04 -15.78 2.95
C ALA A 348 -13.41 -15.61 2.27
N VAL A 349 -14.47 -15.30 3.02
CA VAL A 349 -15.83 -15.12 2.48
C VAL A 349 -15.94 -13.99 1.43
N PRO A 350 -15.52 -12.74 1.69
CA PRO A 350 -15.56 -11.69 0.68
C PRO A 350 -14.60 -11.96 -0.48
N LEU A 351 -13.50 -12.68 -0.25
CA LEU A 351 -12.60 -13.11 -1.32
C LEU A 351 -13.26 -14.11 -2.26
N TRP A 352 -14.00 -15.08 -1.74
CA TRP A 352 -14.76 -16.04 -2.54
C TRP A 352 -15.80 -15.34 -3.41
N ARG A 353 -16.54 -14.38 -2.85
CA ARG A 353 -17.50 -13.56 -3.62
C ARG A 353 -16.80 -12.74 -4.70
N LEU A 354 -15.67 -12.15 -4.37
CA LEU A 354 -14.88 -11.38 -5.32
C LEU A 354 -14.34 -12.27 -6.46
N GLU A 355 -13.91 -13.49 -6.17
CA GLU A 355 -13.50 -14.46 -7.19
C GLU A 355 -14.66 -14.76 -8.16
N ALA A 356 -15.86 -15.02 -7.63
CA ALA A 356 -17.05 -15.25 -8.45
C ALA A 356 -17.34 -14.05 -9.36
N ASP A 357 -17.32 -12.82 -8.82
CA ASP A 357 -17.52 -11.59 -9.59
C ASP A 357 -16.43 -11.41 -10.67
N MET A 358 -15.17 -11.69 -10.33
CA MET A 358 -14.05 -11.62 -11.26
C MET A 358 -14.18 -12.66 -12.38
N ARG A 359 -14.61 -13.89 -12.08
CA ARG A 359 -14.84 -14.95 -13.07
C ARG A 359 -15.98 -14.58 -14.02
N VAL A 360 -17.12 -14.13 -13.49
CA VAL A 360 -18.25 -13.67 -14.31
C VAL A 360 -17.84 -12.51 -15.21
N ARG A 361 -17.06 -11.56 -14.70
CA ARG A 361 -16.51 -10.48 -15.52
C ARG A 361 -15.54 -11.00 -16.58
N ALA A 362 -14.64 -11.91 -16.23
CA ALA A 362 -13.64 -12.45 -17.15
C ALA A 362 -14.31 -13.10 -18.36
N VAL A 363 -15.29 -13.98 -18.15
CA VAL A 363 -16.04 -14.62 -19.25
C VAL A 363 -16.70 -13.59 -20.17
N LYS A 364 -17.37 -12.58 -19.59
CA LYS A 364 -18.03 -11.52 -20.37
C LYS A 364 -17.01 -10.66 -21.13
N TRP A 365 -15.84 -10.40 -20.52
CA TRP A 365 -14.77 -9.63 -21.14
C TRP A 365 -14.11 -10.42 -22.27
N ASP A 366 -13.81 -11.71 -22.09
CA ASP A 366 -13.21 -12.59 -23.09
C ASP A 366 -14.10 -12.70 -24.33
N HIS A 367 -15.41 -12.90 -24.14
CA HIS A 367 -16.38 -12.92 -25.24
C HIS A 367 -16.37 -11.61 -26.04
N GLN A 368 -16.41 -10.48 -25.33
CA GLN A 368 -16.42 -9.16 -25.97
C GLN A 368 -15.07 -8.82 -26.61
N ASP A 369 -13.92 -9.20 -26.02
CA ASP A 369 -12.58 -8.98 -26.59
C ASP A 369 -12.41 -9.79 -27.88
N GLN A 370 -12.79 -11.07 -27.89
CA GLN A 370 -12.77 -11.90 -29.10
C GLN A 370 -13.64 -11.33 -30.21
N TRP A 371 -14.87 -10.94 -29.88
CA TRP A 371 -15.80 -10.34 -30.84
C TRP A 371 -15.29 -9.01 -31.41
N LEU A 372 -14.81 -8.10 -30.56
CA LEU A 372 -14.25 -6.81 -30.98
C LEU A 372 -13.02 -6.99 -31.88
N ARG A 373 -12.13 -7.92 -31.55
CA ARG A 373 -10.96 -8.24 -32.38
C ARG A 373 -11.37 -8.80 -33.74
N ALA A 374 -12.31 -9.75 -33.77
CA ALA A 374 -12.76 -10.36 -35.02
C ALA A 374 -13.40 -9.33 -35.96
N ARG A 375 -14.25 -8.45 -35.42
CA ARG A 375 -14.91 -7.39 -36.18
C ARG A 375 -13.94 -6.29 -36.63
N ALA A 376 -13.01 -5.88 -35.76
CA ALA A 376 -11.95 -4.95 -36.14
C ALA A 376 -11.06 -5.51 -37.26
N ALA A 377 -10.73 -6.81 -37.20
CA ALA A 377 -9.99 -7.50 -38.27
C ALA A 377 -10.79 -7.62 -39.57
N ALA A 378 -12.12 -7.69 -39.49
CA ALA A 378 -13.01 -7.64 -40.65
C ALA A 378 -13.18 -6.23 -41.25
N GLY A 379 -12.51 -5.21 -40.69
CA GLY A 379 -12.51 -3.85 -41.21
C GLY A 379 -13.54 -2.91 -40.57
N ASP A 380 -14.31 -3.37 -39.57
CA ASP A 380 -15.23 -2.49 -38.85
C ASP A 380 -14.46 -1.42 -38.09
N ARG A 381 -14.92 -0.17 -38.22
CA ARG A 381 -14.28 0.99 -37.58
C ARG A 381 -15.01 1.51 -36.35
N VAL A 382 -16.30 1.16 -36.21
CA VAL A 382 -17.15 1.58 -35.09
C VAL A 382 -17.90 0.37 -34.55
N LEU A 383 -17.70 0.05 -33.27
CA LEU A 383 -18.31 -1.13 -32.65
C LEU A 383 -19.01 -0.83 -31.32
N PRO A 384 -20.15 -1.47 -31.00
CA PRO A 384 -20.75 -1.43 -29.68
C PRO A 384 -19.83 -2.04 -28.61
N TYR A 385 -19.87 -1.43 -27.42
CA TYR A 385 -19.15 -1.87 -26.23
C TYR A 385 -20.07 -1.81 -25.03
N LYS A 386 -20.16 -2.93 -24.32
CA LYS A 386 -20.86 -3.05 -23.05
C LYS A 386 -19.86 -2.99 -21.89
N PRO A 387 -20.06 -2.07 -20.93
CA PRO A 387 -19.28 -2.05 -19.70
C PRO A 387 -19.53 -3.30 -18.85
N VAL A 388 -18.45 -3.93 -18.39
CA VAL A 388 -18.37 -5.13 -17.55
C VAL A 388 -17.67 -4.80 -16.22
N SER A 389 -18.12 -3.75 -15.54
CA SER A 389 -17.50 -3.26 -14.29
C SER A 389 -17.48 -4.30 -13.15
N VAL A 390 -16.34 -4.42 -12.47
CA VAL A 390 -16.19 -5.14 -11.18
C VAL A 390 -15.83 -4.17 -10.06
N ALA A 391 -16.36 -4.40 -8.85
CA ALA A 391 -16.04 -3.63 -7.64
C ALA A 391 -16.15 -2.09 -7.79
N GLY A 392 -17.07 -1.63 -8.65
CA GLY A 392 -17.29 -0.21 -8.96
C GLY A 392 -16.10 0.46 -9.65
N MET A 393 -15.28 -0.30 -10.39
CA MET A 393 -14.24 0.24 -11.27
C MET A 393 -14.83 1.17 -12.33
N VAL A 394 -14.02 2.15 -12.75
CA VAL A 394 -14.42 3.01 -13.86
C VAL A 394 -14.25 2.25 -15.15
N GLU A 395 -15.32 2.16 -15.93
CA GLU A 395 -15.32 1.63 -17.28
C GLU A 395 -15.87 2.69 -18.26
N PRO A 396 -15.61 2.55 -19.58
CA PRO A 396 -16.26 3.38 -20.60
C PRO A 396 -17.77 3.44 -20.39
N PHE A 397 -18.40 4.55 -20.77
CA PHE A 397 -19.86 4.73 -20.72
C PHE A 397 -20.50 4.57 -19.33
N ARG A 398 -19.73 4.77 -18.26
CA ARG A 398 -20.28 4.82 -16.90
C ARG A 398 -21.38 5.89 -16.80
N LYS A 399 -22.38 5.64 -15.94
CA LYS A 399 -23.63 6.43 -15.83
C LYS A 399 -24.43 6.43 -17.13
N HIS A 400 -24.69 5.25 -17.69
CA HIS A 400 -25.54 5.04 -18.87
C HIS A 400 -25.11 5.88 -20.09
N GLY A 401 -23.85 5.77 -20.50
CA GLY A 401 -23.32 6.46 -21.68
C GLY A 401 -22.75 7.86 -21.41
N ARG A 402 -23.01 8.48 -20.25
CA ARG A 402 -22.63 9.87 -19.99
C ARG A 402 -21.13 10.13 -19.80
N ARG A 403 -20.32 9.13 -19.43
CA ARG A 403 -18.86 9.28 -19.29
C ARG A 403 -18.12 8.57 -20.41
N VAL A 404 -17.81 9.32 -21.47
CA VAL A 404 -17.24 8.80 -22.72
C VAL A 404 -15.72 8.70 -22.68
N TRP A 405 -15.01 9.46 -21.84
CA TRP A 405 -13.54 9.56 -21.91
C TRP A 405 -12.76 8.22 -21.89
N PRO A 406 -13.15 7.16 -21.12
CA PRO A 406 -12.40 5.91 -21.15
C PRO A 406 -12.64 5.14 -22.46
N ALA A 407 -13.65 5.52 -23.25
CA ALA A 407 -14.01 4.87 -24.49
C ALA A 407 -12.91 5.05 -25.55
N THR A 408 -12.23 6.19 -25.57
CA THR A 408 -11.10 6.43 -26.46
C THR A 408 -9.98 5.42 -26.21
N CYS A 409 -9.64 5.15 -24.95
CA CYS A 409 -8.61 4.15 -24.62
C CYS A 409 -8.96 2.74 -25.11
N VAL A 410 -10.25 2.39 -25.12
CA VAL A 410 -10.71 1.10 -25.65
C VAL A 410 -10.71 1.08 -27.17
N ALA A 411 -11.13 2.17 -27.82
CA ALA A 411 -11.04 2.32 -29.26
C ALA A 411 -9.58 2.20 -29.74
N ASP A 412 -8.66 2.90 -29.08
CA ASP A 412 -7.22 2.83 -29.36
C ASP A 412 -6.67 1.40 -29.19
N TYR A 413 -7.08 0.71 -28.12
CA TYR A 413 -6.64 -0.66 -27.84
C TYR A 413 -7.03 -1.66 -28.94
N TYR A 414 -8.25 -1.52 -29.49
CA TYR A 414 -8.74 -2.36 -30.58
C TYR A 414 -8.48 -1.79 -31.98
N ARG A 415 -7.82 -0.62 -32.09
CA ARG A 415 -7.58 0.11 -33.34
C ARG A 415 -8.88 0.47 -34.09
N LEU A 416 -9.91 0.84 -33.33
CA LEU A 416 -11.19 1.33 -33.84
C LEU A 416 -11.17 2.85 -33.87
N GLU A 417 -11.92 3.46 -34.78
CA GLU A 417 -12.14 4.92 -34.77
C GLU A 417 -12.97 5.32 -33.55
N ARG A 418 -13.96 4.51 -33.17
CA ARG A 418 -14.83 4.78 -32.02
C ARG A 418 -15.51 3.50 -31.50
N ILE A 419 -15.86 3.49 -30.22
CA ILE A 419 -16.84 2.54 -29.67
C ILE A 419 -18.13 3.24 -29.28
N THR A 420 -19.27 2.53 -29.32
CA THR A 420 -20.58 3.05 -28.91
C THR A 420 -21.11 2.31 -27.69
N TYR A 421 -21.98 2.95 -26.92
CA TYR A 421 -22.54 2.32 -25.73
C TYR A 421 -23.57 1.24 -26.10
N SER A 422 -23.45 0.05 -25.53
CA SER A 422 -24.44 -1.03 -25.65
C SER A 422 -24.87 -1.58 -24.29
N LEU A 423 -26.16 -1.92 -24.19
CA LEU A 423 -26.75 -2.65 -23.05
C LEU A 423 -26.66 -4.17 -23.21
N ARG A 424 -26.41 -4.65 -24.43
CA ARG A 424 -26.31 -6.08 -24.76
C ARG A 424 -24.84 -6.45 -24.95
N LEU A 425 -24.46 -7.62 -24.42
CA LEU A 425 -23.21 -8.22 -24.87
C LEU A 425 -23.44 -8.65 -26.33
N PRO A 426 -22.47 -8.42 -27.22
CA PRO A 426 -22.53 -8.97 -28.57
C PRO A 426 -22.59 -10.50 -28.52
#